data_AF-A0AAP9GJA4-F1
#
_entry.id   AF-A0AAP9GJA4-F1
#
_cell.length_a   1.000
_cell.length_b   1.000
_cell.length_c   1.000
_cell.angle_alpha   90.00
_cell.angle_beta   90.00
_cell.angle_gamma   90.00
#
_symmetry.space_group_name_H-M   'P 1'
#
loop_
_entity.id
_entity.type
_entity.pdbx_description
1 polymer ?
#
loop_
_entity_poly.entity_id
_entity_poly.type
_entity_poly.pdbx_seq_one_letter_code
_entity_poly.pdbx_strand_id
1 'polypeptide(L)'
;MQTNNDPWVCLEDGEDDYVIDHFELRASGRKPLILKQPSFEDLIYLTQQYLHTTKNTAIQILKIAVINTAEPFTAEEHCRLVTALEHHLSGNNEKTR
;
A
#
# COMPACT_ATOMS: atom_id res chain seq x y z
N MET A 1 0.70 -10.37 -21.32
CA MET A 1 1.20 -9.21 -20.56
C MET A 1 -0.01 -8.57 -19.92
N GLN A 2 -0.18 -8.70 -18.60
CA GLN A 2 -1.28 -8.07 -17.88
C GLN A 2 -0.99 -6.56 -17.86
N THR A 3 -1.77 -5.81 -18.63
CA THR A 3 -1.81 -4.35 -18.55
C THR A 3 -2.54 -4.02 -17.25
N ASN A 4 -1.78 -3.70 -16.20
CA ASN A 4 -2.30 -3.13 -14.95
C ASN A 4 -2.89 -1.74 -15.25
N ASN A 5 -4.12 -1.73 -15.76
CA ASN A 5 -4.99 -0.56 -15.81
C ASN A 5 -5.88 -0.60 -14.56
N ASP A 6 -5.26 -0.61 -13.39
CA ASP A 6 -6.00 -0.35 -12.17
C ASP A 6 -6.25 1.17 -12.12
N PRO A 7 -7.51 1.63 -12.27
CA PRO A 7 -7.83 3.05 -12.37
C PRO A 7 -7.51 3.84 -11.09
N TRP A 8 -7.12 3.16 -10.00
CA TRP A 8 -6.77 3.77 -8.73
C TRP A 8 -5.26 3.95 -8.51
N VAL A 9 -4.43 3.50 -9.46
CA VAL A 9 -2.97 3.60 -9.36
C VAL A 9 -2.48 4.86 -10.06
N CYS A 10 -2.68 6.00 -9.42
CA CYS A 10 -2.25 7.30 -9.94
C CYS A 10 -0.81 7.64 -9.56
N LEU A 11 0.15 6.72 -9.65
CA LEU A 11 1.59 7.09 -9.53
C LEU A 11 2.07 7.65 -10.88
N GLU A 12 1.57 8.83 -11.22
CA GLU A 12 1.98 9.63 -12.37
C GLU A 12 2.82 10.83 -11.92
N ASP A 13 3.77 11.24 -12.77
CA ASP A 13 4.69 12.35 -12.51
C ASP A 13 3.88 13.66 -12.56
N GLY A 14 3.70 14.32 -11.41
CA GLY A 14 3.05 15.63 -11.32
C GLY A 14 1.56 15.66 -10.96
N GLU A 15 0.96 14.54 -10.56
CA GLU A 15 -0.40 14.55 -9.99
C GLU A 15 -0.34 14.52 -8.46
N ASP A 16 -0.81 15.61 -7.83
CA ASP A 16 -0.88 15.82 -6.36
C ASP A 16 -1.99 14.99 -5.68
N ASP A 17 -2.49 13.94 -6.33
CA ASP A 17 -3.75 13.27 -5.97
C ASP A 17 -3.59 12.21 -4.86
N TYR A 18 -2.37 11.97 -4.36
CA TYR A 18 -2.09 10.99 -3.30
C TYR A 18 -1.18 11.55 -2.22
N VAL A 19 -1.60 11.37 -0.96
CA VAL A 19 -0.81 11.69 0.23
C VAL A 19 -0.29 10.39 0.84
N ILE A 20 1.01 10.16 0.75
CA ILE A 20 1.67 9.02 1.39
C ILE A 20 2.05 9.44 2.80
N ASP A 21 1.36 8.96 3.85
CA ASP A 21 1.71 9.34 5.22
C ASP A 21 3.02 8.65 5.69
N HIS A 22 3.25 7.42 5.26
CA HIS A 22 4.38 6.61 5.68
C HIS A 22 4.85 5.64 4.59
N PHE A 23 6.15 5.59 4.36
CA PHE A 23 6.78 4.60 3.48
C PHE A 23 7.97 3.95 4.20
N GLU A 24 7.99 2.62 4.20
CA GLU A 24 9.10 1.84 4.74
C GLU A 24 9.59 0.81 3.72
N LEU A 25 10.89 0.84 3.42
CA LEU A 25 11.55 -0.10 2.53
C LEU A 25 12.69 -0.81 3.27
N ARG A 26 12.58 -2.14 3.37
CA ARG A 26 13.57 -3.01 4.02
C ARG A 26 14.32 -3.81 2.98
N ALA A 27 15.65 -3.77 3.06
CA ALA A 27 16.54 -4.60 2.25
C ALA A 27 17.50 -5.34 3.18
N SER A 28 17.77 -6.61 2.89
CA SER A 28 18.65 -7.43 3.72
C SER A 28 20.04 -6.79 3.84
N GLY A 29 20.58 -6.75 5.06
CA GLY A 29 21.89 -6.17 5.35
C GLY A 29 21.95 -4.63 5.29
N ARG A 30 20.82 -3.93 5.18
CA ARG A 30 20.75 -2.46 5.18
C ARG A 30 19.80 -1.95 6.26
N LYS A 31 20.10 -0.75 6.78
CA LYS A 31 19.16 -0.03 7.65
C LYS A 31 17.90 0.31 6.83
N PRO A 32 16.68 0.11 7.36
CA PRO A 32 15.45 0.45 6.65
C PRO A 32 15.44 1.91 6.18
N LEU A 33 14.96 2.13 4.95
CA LEU A 33 14.60 3.45 4.47
C LEU A 33 13.19 3.76 4.97
N ILE A 34 13.06 4.74 5.85
CA ILE A 34 11.78 5.16 6.44
C ILE A 34 11.56 6.62 6.06
N LEU A 35 10.47 6.89 5.35
CA LEU A 35 10.03 8.21 4.95
C LEU A 35 8.68 8.52 5.59
N LYS A 36 8.52 9.73 6.10
CA LYS A 36 7.25 10.23 6.64
C LYS A 36 6.78 11.35 5.75
N GLN A 37 5.53 11.28 5.31
CA GLN A 37 4.92 12.27 4.42
C GLN A 37 5.80 12.62 3.21
N PRO A 38 6.44 11.64 2.52
CA PRO A 38 7.28 11.97 1.38
C PRO A 38 6.45 12.54 0.23
N SER A 39 7.01 13.54 -0.44
CA SER A 39 6.55 13.89 -1.78
C SER A 39 6.84 12.74 -2.76
N PHE A 40 6.17 12.71 -3.90
CA PHE A 40 6.44 11.70 -4.92
C PHE A 40 7.89 11.78 -5.45
N GLU A 41 8.41 12.99 -5.62
CA GLU A 41 9.80 13.21 -6.03
C GLU A 41 10.78 12.64 -5.00
N ASP A 42 10.55 12.90 -3.71
CA ASP A 42 11.36 12.36 -2.61
C ASP A 42 11.29 10.84 -2.57
N LEU A 43 10.09 10.27 -2.75
CA LEU A 43 9.86 8.84 -2.76
C LEU A 43 10.69 8.16 -3.86
N ILE A 44 10.64 8.67 -5.10
CA ILE A 44 11.41 8.14 -6.22
C ILE A 44 12.90 8.31 -5.96
N TYR A 45 13.34 9.53 -5.64
CA TYR A 45 14.74 9.86 -5.53
C TYR A 45 15.41 9.05 -4.40
N LEU A 46 14.81 9.02 -3.22
CA LEU A 46 15.38 8.31 -2.07
C LEU A 46 15.35 6.79 -2.27
N THR A 47 14.31 6.26 -2.92
CA THR A 47 14.26 4.84 -3.30
C THR A 47 15.35 4.50 -4.32
N GLN A 48 15.57 5.36 -5.33
CA GLN A 48 16.62 5.20 -6.32
C GLN A 48 18.00 5.14 -5.67
N GLN A 49 18.30 6.08 -4.76
CA GLN A 49 19.58 6.12 -4.04
C GLN A 49 19.75 4.90 -3.13
N TYR A 50 18.69 4.51 -2.41
CA TYR A 50 18.73 3.41 -1.46
C TYR A 50 18.92 2.04 -2.13
N LEU A 51 18.34 1.83 -3.31
CA LEU A 51 18.44 0.58 -4.07
C LEU A 51 19.58 0.58 -5.10
N HIS A 52 20.28 1.71 -5.27
CA HIS A 52 21.30 1.93 -6.31
C HIS A 52 20.81 1.51 -7.70
N THR A 53 19.65 2.01 -8.10
CA THR A 53 19.01 1.65 -9.35
C THR A 53 18.71 2.87 -10.23
N THR A 54 18.10 2.67 -11.39
CA THR A 54 17.70 3.78 -12.27
C THR A 54 16.36 4.38 -11.83
N LYS A 55 16.09 5.65 -12.18
CA LYS A 55 14.78 6.29 -11.92
C LYS A 55 13.62 5.41 -12.39
N ASN A 56 13.71 4.89 -13.61
CA ASN A 56 12.67 4.03 -14.19
C ASN A 56 12.46 2.73 -13.39
N THR A 57 13.54 2.09 -12.96
CA THR A 57 13.45 0.88 -12.14
C THR A 57 12.85 1.19 -10.76
N ALA A 58 13.23 2.30 -10.13
CA ALA A 58 12.65 2.72 -8.85
C ALA A 58 11.14 2.97 -8.97
N ILE A 59 10.69 3.63 -10.04
CA ILE A 59 9.25 3.84 -10.32
C ILE A 59 8.52 2.51 -10.47
N GLN A 60 9.07 1.54 -11.21
CA GLN A 60 8.44 0.23 -11.38
C GLN A 60 8.33 -0.53 -10.05
N ILE A 61 9.37 -0.47 -9.21
CA ILE A 61 9.36 -1.06 -7.87
C ILE A 61 8.29 -0.41 -7.00
N LEU A 62 8.21 0.92 -6.99
CA LEU A 62 7.22 1.66 -6.22
C LEU A 62 5.79 1.36 -6.68
N LYS A 63 5.55 1.29 -7.99
CA LYS A 63 4.26 0.85 -8.55
C LYS A 63 3.88 -0.53 -8.01
N ILE A 64 4.77 -1.51 -8.10
CA ILE A 64 4.48 -2.87 -7.60
C ILE A 64 4.27 -2.89 -6.07
N ALA A 65 5.06 -2.12 -5.32
CA ALA A 65 5.02 -2.11 -3.86
C ALA A 65 3.76 -1.43 -3.30
N VAL A 66 3.38 -0.27 -3.86
CA VAL A 66 2.20 0.49 -3.45
C VAL A 66 0.91 -0.21 -3.87
N ILE A 67 0.89 -0.88 -5.04
CA ILE A 67 -0.28 -1.66 -5.51
C ILE A 67 -0.58 -2.88 -4.62
N ASN A 68 0.42 -3.44 -3.93
CA ASN A 68 0.23 -4.64 -3.10
C ASN A 68 0.00 -4.35 -1.61
N THR A 69 -0.05 -3.08 -1.20
CA THR A 69 -0.60 -2.74 0.11
C THR A 69 -2.12 -2.91 0.04
N ALA A 70 -2.68 -3.87 0.79
CA ALA A 70 -4.12 -4.05 0.86
C ALA A 70 -4.77 -2.71 1.21
N GLU A 71 -5.81 -2.34 0.46
CA GLU A 71 -6.54 -1.09 0.67
C GLU A 71 -6.94 -0.98 2.16
N PRO A 72 -6.76 0.19 2.79
CA PRO A 72 -7.38 0.42 4.08
C PRO A 72 -8.90 0.29 3.90
N PHE A 73 -9.54 -0.58 4.69
CA PHE A 73 -10.99 -0.75 4.63
C PHE A 73 -11.69 0.61 4.70
N THR A 74 -12.62 0.84 3.79
CA THR A 74 -13.59 1.93 3.97
C THR A 74 -14.38 1.69 5.26
N ALA A 75 -14.92 2.76 5.85
CA ALA A 75 -15.74 2.64 7.06
C ALA A 75 -16.94 1.68 6.85
N GLU A 76 -17.48 1.64 5.63
CA GLU A 76 -18.55 0.72 5.27
C GLU A 76 -18.08 -0.74 5.24
N GLU A 77 -16.94 -1.03 4.61
CA GLU A 77 -16.37 -2.38 4.57
C GLU A 77 -15.98 -2.87 5.96
N HIS A 78 -15.43 -1.99 6.79
CA HIS A 78 -15.15 -2.28 8.19
C HIS A 78 -16.45 -2.64 8.94
N CYS A 79 -17.51 -1.84 8.81
CA CYS A 79 -18.80 -2.15 9.45
C CYS A 79 -19.41 -3.47 8.96
N ARG A 80 -19.31 -3.77 7.66
CA ARG A 80 -19.76 -5.04 7.08
C ARG A 80 -18.97 -6.23 7.62
N LEU A 81 -17.65 -6.10 7.74
CA LEU A 81 -16.78 -7.13 8.32
C LEU A 81 -17.12 -7.39 9.79
N VAL A 82 -17.23 -6.33 10.60
CA VAL A 82 -17.62 -6.43 12.02
C VAL A 82 -18.96 -7.14 12.17
N THR A 83 -19.97 -6.72 11.39
CA THR A 83 -21.32 -7.32 11.43
C THR A 83 -21.29 -8.82 11.07
N ALA A 84 -20.53 -9.19 10.05
CA ALA A 84 -20.40 -10.58 9.63
C ALA A 84 -19.72 -11.46 10.70
N LEU A 85 -18.70 -10.94 11.37
CA LEU A 85 -18.00 -11.63 12.45
C LEU A 85 -18.90 -11.79 13.69
N GLU A 86 -19.63 -10.75 14.08
CA GLU A 86 -20.60 -10.80 15.18
C GLU A 86 -21.70 -11.83 14.91
N HIS A 87 -22.21 -11.88 13.68
CA HIS A 87 -23.21 -12.87 13.27
C HIS A 87 -22.65 -14.31 13.30
N HIS A 88 -21.41 -14.51 12.84
CA HIS A 88 -20.75 -15.82 12.87
C HIS A 88 -20.53 -16.31 14.32
N LEU A 89 -20.09 -15.43 15.22
CA LEU A 89 -19.90 -15.75 16.64
C LEU A 89 -21.24 -16.05 17.33
N SER A 90 -22.29 -15.29 17.02
CA SER A 90 -23.63 -15.51 17.56
C SER A 90 -24.22 -16.85 17.10
N GLY A 91 -24.06 -17.21 15.82
CA GLY A 91 -24.52 -18.49 15.28
C GLY A 91 -23.75 -19.71 15.79
N ASN A 92 -22.49 -19.56 16.19
CA ASN A 92 -21.72 -20.64 16.83
C ASN A 92 -22.17 -20.91 18.28
N ASN A 93 -22.66 -19.89 18.99
CA ASN A 93 -23.20 -20.03 20.34
C ASN A 93 -24.54 -20.78 20.38
N GLU A 94 -25.35 -20.72 19.32
CA GLU A 94 -26.60 -21.50 19.21
C GLU A 94 -26.35 -22.98 18.89
N LYS A 95 -25.29 -23.32 18.16
CA LYS A 95 -24.95 -24.72 17.83
C LYS A 95 -24.30 -25.51 18.96
N THR A 96 -23.90 -24.83 20.03
CA THR A 96 -23.18 -25.42 21.16
C THR A 96 -24.08 -25.57 22.41
N ARG A 97 -25.41 -25.42 22.26
CA ARG A 97 -26.39 -25.49 23.34
C ARG A 97 -27.35 -26.65 23.18
#